data_AF-A0A2N1WGT2-F1
#
_entry.id   AF-A0A2N1WGT2-F1
#
_cell.length_a   1.000
_cell.length_b   1.000
_cell.length_c   1.000
_cell.angle_alpha   90.00
_cell.angle_beta   90.00
_cell.angle_gamma   90.00
#
_symmetry.space_group_name_H-M   'P 1'
#
loop_
_entity.id
_entity.type
_entity.pdbx_description
1 polymer ?
#
loop_
_entity_poly.entity_id
_entity_poly.type
_entity_poly.pdbx_seq_one_letter_code
_entity_poly.pdbx_strand_id
1 'polypeptide(L)'
;NLGAPPDDFSHVRFPQSTMNCVACHDPANPETPQAINIANAPTAETCASCHDNLAFDETGLTNANRNHIGLAQPNSTCAACHSENGLMVSSLEAHAMPAALAGAQFKFNILDVTNTAEGQSPVITFSVTDPTNEDAPYDVLSHPAFKGSQTGINVLVSWPTTDYTNVANDEGSDILGTTGGRGRSLTVINRDGLGSGVVDNGDGTYTLDLAFVSNPVVVPSTNPPLGSGTVSMEGRVSGDFTGAVGSYDDRVPVFSATRTFAINDATPQPRRMIVDAAKCQDCHGVRDGLAQFHGGNRTGNIQQCVTCHNPIGTDIRNRPADPDGIANNFNANALDGRESQTIDLKHMIHAIHAADMRENPFVVANDDFSEVGYPRSPADCKACHLPGTFSLPLAATTLGSTNHNGATNLVGRGGGSYHPSEAVARDPRDDNKLSPEGSVCSSCHDSAVAIEHMSIRSTSFISFGNAFLANPDPVLDPDTQQELDMAGPENCSFCHGQGRFVEVHNGDY
;
A
#
# COMPACT_ATOMS: atom_id res chain seq x y z
N ASN A 1 17.45 10.50 -24.85
CA ASN A 1 17.86 11.00 -26.18
C ASN A 1 16.65 10.88 -27.09
N LEU A 2 15.87 11.94 -27.26
CA LEU A 2 14.79 11.96 -28.26
C LEU A 2 15.47 12.18 -29.62
N GLY A 3 15.62 11.13 -30.46
CA GLY A 3 16.31 11.30 -31.73
C GLY A 3 16.60 10.11 -32.65
N ALA A 4 16.38 8.85 -32.28
CA ALA A 4 16.30 7.66 -33.17
C ALA A 4 16.21 6.35 -32.34
N PRO A 5 15.53 5.25 -32.77
CA PRO A 5 14.47 5.01 -33.78
C PRO A 5 13.11 5.57 -33.30
N PRO A 6 11.89 5.18 -33.78
CA PRO A 6 10.68 5.57 -33.06
C PRO A 6 10.74 5.03 -31.64
N ASP A 7 10.95 5.92 -30.67
CA ASP A 7 10.78 5.63 -29.26
C ASP A 7 9.28 5.46 -29.02
N ASP A 8 8.86 4.22 -28.76
CA ASP A 8 7.46 3.91 -28.45
C ASP A 8 7.20 4.25 -26.99
N PHE A 9 6.47 5.34 -26.72
CA PHE A 9 6.09 5.74 -25.36
C PHE A 9 4.77 5.11 -24.89
N SER A 10 4.15 4.22 -25.67
CA SER A 10 2.87 3.59 -25.30
C SER A 10 2.96 2.63 -24.11
N HIS A 11 4.17 2.22 -23.72
CA HIS A 11 4.43 1.45 -22.51
C HIS A 11 4.48 2.32 -21.24
N VAL A 12 4.66 3.64 -21.37
CA VAL A 12 4.70 4.55 -20.22
C VAL A 12 3.34 4.56 -19.54
N ARG A 13 3.35 4.46 -18.21
CA ARG A 13 2.17 4.51 -17.36
C ARG A 13 2.32 5.68 -16.39
N PHE A 14 1.40 6.63 -16.45
CA PHE A 14 1.35 7.69 -15.46
C PHE A 14 0.74 7.13 -14.15
N PRO A 15 1.40 7.26 -12.99
CA PRO A 15 0.94 6.67 -11.73
C PRO A 15 -0.36 7.27 -11.17
N GLN A 16 -0.85 8.36 -11.78
CA GLN A 16 -2.09 9.06 -11.46
C GLN A 16 -3.10 8.90 -12.60
N SER A 17 -4.35 9.25 -12.33
CA SER A 17 -5.34 9.51 -13.36
C SER A 17 -4.79 10.54 -14.35
N THR A 18 -4.86 10.22 -15.64
CA THR A 18 -4.51 11.15 -16.72
C THR A 18 -5.43 12.37 -16.77
N MET A 19 -6.56 12.33 -16.05
CA MET A 19 -7.45 13.47 -15.85
C MET A 19 -6.94 14.46 -14.79
N ASN A 20 -5.91 14.11 -14.02
CA ASN A 20 -5.35 15.01 -13.01
C ASN A 20 -4.46 16.11 -13.64
N CYS A 21 -5.09 17.05 -14.32
CA CYS A 21 -4.44 18.18 -14.98
C CYS A 21 -3.55 18.99 -14.02
N VAL A 22 -3.97 19.14 -12.76
CA VAL A 22 -3.30 19.97 -11.75
C VAL A 22 -2.03 19.34 -11.18
N ALA A 23 -1.72 18.09 -11.55
CA ALA A 23 -0.40 17.51 -11.28
C ALA A 23 0.73 18.31 -11.95
N CYS A 24 0.45 18.91 -13.12
CA CYS A 24 1.41 19.73 -13.86
C CYS A 24 0.95 21.19 -14.02
N HIS A 25 -0.35 21.44 -14.10
CA HIS A 25 -0.91 22.76 -14.41
C HIS A 25 -1.66 23.32 -13.20
N ASP A 26 -1.02 24.19 -12.42
CA ASP A 26 -1.68 24.89 -11.31
C ASP A 26 -2.24 26.26 -11.77
N PRO A 27 -3.56 26.39 -12.00
CA PRO A 27 -4.14 27.66 -12.45
C PRO A 27 -4.14 28.74 -11.36
N ALA A 28 -3.95 28.36 -10.09
CA ALA A 28 -3.90 29.29 -8.97
C ALA A 28 -2.47 29.83 -8.72
N ASN A 29 -1.44 29.25 -9.35
CA ASN A 29 -0.06 29.69 -9.16
C ASN A 29 0.19 31.07 -9.83
N PRO A 30 0.50 32.12 -9.04
CA PRO A 30 0.71 33.46 -9.57
C PRO A 30 1.99 33.61 -10.40
N GLU A 31 2.96 32.70 -10.27
CA GLU A 31 4.20 32.68 -11.06
C GLU A 31 3.97 32.13 -12.47
N THR A 32 2.88 31.39 -12.68
CA THR A 32 2.48 30.83 -13.98
C THR A 32 1.07 31.29 -14.36
N PRO A 33 0.84 32.59 -14.60
CA PRO A 33 -0.49 33.14 -14.84
C PRO A 33 -1.17 32.59 -16.11
N GLN A 34 -0.41 31.99 -17.03
CA GLN A 34 -0.93 31.31 -18.21
C GLN A 34 -1.36 29.87 -17.95
N ALA A 35 -1.17 29.31 -16.75
CA ALA A 35 -1.56 27.93 -16.44
C ALA A 35 -3.06 27.69 -16.60
N ILE A 36 -3.89 28.73 -16.42
CA ILE A 36 -5.34 28.70 -16.66
C ILE A 36 -5.72 28.40 -18.13
N ASN A 37 -4.77 28.47 -19.06
CA ASN A 37 -4.98 28.06 -20.45
C ASN A 37 -5.42 26.60 -20.58
N ILE A 38 -5.09 25.73 -19.61
CA ILE A 38 -5.60 24.36 -19.60
C ILE A 38 -7.13 24.28 -19.56
N ALA A 39 -7.80 25.30 -19.00
CA ALA A 39 -9.26 25.40 -18.95
C ALA A 39 -9.82 26.27 -20.09
N ASN A 40 -9.07 27.26 -20.58
CA ASN A 40 -9.61 28.35 -21.38
C ASN A 40 -9.04 28.49 -22.80
N ALA A 41 -8.00 27.73 -23.16
CA ALA A 41 -7.38 27.78 -24.49
C ALA A 41 -7.24 26.38 -25.14
N PRO A 42 -8.34 25.62 -25.29
CA PRO A 42 -8.31 24.31 -25.95
C PRO A 42 -7.95 24.44 -27.44
N THR A 43 -7.17 23.48 -27.94
CA THR A 43 -6.80 23.34 -29.36
C THR A 43 -6.87 21.87 -29.76
N ALA A 44 -7.17 21.58 -31.02
CA ALA A 44 -7.31 20.23 -31.55
C ALA A 44 -6.04 19.40 -31.31
N GLU A 45 -4.86 19.99 -31.51
CA GLU A 45 -3.55 19.37 -31.33
C GLU A 45 -3.32 18.94 -29.88
N THR A 46 -3.69 19.79 -28.92
CA THR A 46 -3.52 19.50 -27.49
C THR A 46 -4.51 18.44 -27.02
N CYS A 47 -5.78 18.53 -27.43
CA CYS A 47 -6.78 17.55 -27.03
C CYS A 47 -6.49 16.17 -27.63
N ALA A 48 -6.03 16.12 -28.89
CA ALA A 48 -5.73 14.87 -29.58
C ALA A 48 -4.46 14.17 -29.08
N SER A 49 -3.64 14.79 -28.23
CA SER A 49 -2.50 14.10 -27.61
C SER A 49 -2.94 13.01 -26.63
N CYS A 50 -4.16 13.08 -26.10
CA CYS A 50 -4.76 12.05 -25.25
C CYS A 50 -6.03 11.45 -25.87
N HIS A 51 -6.83 12.26 -26.59
CA HIS A 51 -7.97 11.79 -27.36
C HIS A 51 -7.54 11.39 -28.77
N ASP A 52 -6.83 10.26 -28.86
CA ASP A 52 -6.25 9.69 -30.09
C ASP A 52 -7.29 9.33 -31.16
N ASN A 53 -8.57 9.35 -30.79
CA ASN A 53 -9.71 9.13 -31.64
C ASN A 53 -10.30 10.44 -32.21
N LEU A 54 -9.55 11.55 -32.22
CA LEU A 54 -9.87 12.80 -32.92
C LEU A 54 -9.01 12.93 -34.18
N ALA A 55 -9.58 13.42 -35.28
CA ALA A 55 -8.81 13.79 -36.47
C ALA A 55 -8.69 15.31 -36.55
N PHE A 56 -7.46 15.78 -36.74
CA PHE A 56 -7.13 17.19 -36.84
C PHE A 56 -6.07 17.43 -37.92
N ASP A 57 -6.00 18.66 -38.41
CA ASP A 57 -4.90 19.19 -39.20
C ASP A 57 -4.48 20.55 -38.63
N GLU A 58 -3.59 21.25 -39.32
CA GLU A 58 -3.08 22.58 -38.94
C GLU A 58 -4.16 23.67 -38.78
N THR A 59 -5.40 23.41 -39.20
CA THR A 59 -6.51 24.35 -39.11
C THR A 59 -7.49 24.04 -37.97
N GLY A 60 -7.43 22.85 -37.37
CA GLY A 60 -8.30 22.39 -36.29
C GLY A 60 -8.84 20.98 -36.51
N LEU A 61 -10.01 20.68 -35.95
CA LEU A 61 -10.67 19.38 -36.14
C LEU A 61 -11.18 19.22 -37.57
N THR A 62 -11.03 18.02 -38.13
CA THR A 62 -11.47 17.70 -39.50
C THR A 62 -12.66 16.74 -39.50
N ASN A 63 -13.39 16.70 -40.61
CA ASN A 63 -14.49 15.75 -40.82
C ASN A 63 -14.01 14.31 -41.08
N ALA A 64 -12.69 14.06 -41.10
CA ALA A 64 -12.14 12.72 -41.29
C ALA A 64 -12.53 11.79 -40.13
N ASN A 65 -12.97 12.34 -39.00
CA ASN A 65 -13.43 11.59 -37.86
C ASN A 65 -14.77 12.15 -37.32
N ARG A 66 -15.79 11.30 -37.21
CA ARG A 66 -17.16 11.68 -36.80
C ARG A 66 -17.37 11.62 -35.28
N ASN A 67 -16.30 11.48 -34.51
CA ASN A 67 -16.37 11.25 -33.06
C ASN A 67 -16.56 12.53 -32.22
N HIS A 68 -16.52 13.71 -32.84
CA HIS A 68 -16.76 14.99 -32.16
C HIS A 68 -18.08 15.62 -32.64
N ILE A 69 -18.99 15.97 -31.72
CA ILE A 69 -20.33 16.48 -32.04
C ILE A 69 -20.29 17.79 -32.83
N GLY A 70 -19.26 18.60 -32.61
CA GLY A 70 -19.03 19.84 -33.35
C GLY A 70 -18.58 19.65 -34.81
N LEU A 71 -18.29 18.41 -35.23
CA LEU A 71 -17.67 18.07 -36.53
C LEU A 71 -16.38 18.89 -36.76
N ALA A 72 -16.04 19.19 -38.01
CA ALA A 72 -14.93 20.06 -38.33
C ALA A 72 -15.10 21.46 -37.70
N GLN A 73 -14.11 21.89 -36.93
CA GLN A 73 -14.10 23.15 -36.19
C GLN A 73 -12.70 23.73 -36.19
N PRO A 74 -12.52 25.03 -36.51
CA PRO A 74 -11.22 25.66 -36.37
C PRO A 74 -10.86 25.86 -34.90
N ASN A 75 -9.57 25.87 -34.56
CA ASN A 75 -9.11 26.06 -33.17
C ASN A 75 -9.69 27.31 -32.48
N SER A 76 -9.99 28.35 -33.25
CA SER A 76 -10.59 29.59 -32.74
C SER A 76 -11.99 29.43 -32.14
N THR A 77 -12.71 28.34 -32.42
CA THR A 77 -14.07 28.11 -31.89
C THR A 77 -14.07 27.22 -30.65
N CYS A 78 -12.97 26.54 -30.34
CA CYS A 78 -12.91 25.57 -29.24
C CYS A 78 -13.26 26.21 -27.89
N ALA A 79 -12.68 27.37 -27.56
CA ALA A 79 -12.96 28.09 -26.32
C ALA A 79 -14.40 28.63 -26.21
N ALA A 80 -15.09 28.84 -27.33
CA ALA A 80 -16.50 29.23 -27.30
C ALA A 80 -17.39 28.10 -26.73
N CYS A 81 -16.96 26.85 -26.86
CA CYS A 81 -17.64 25.69 -26.28
C CYS A 81 -16.98 25.24 -24.97
N HIS A 82 -15.67 24.97 -24.98
CA HIS A 82 -14.92 24.33 -23.89
C HIS A 82 -14.03 25.33 -23.15
N SER A 83 -14.65 26.35 -22.55
CA SER A 83 -13.97 27.24 -21.59
C SER A 83 -14.84 27.40 -20.35
N GLU A 84 -14.31 28.02 -19.29
CA GLU A 84 -15.07 28.25 -18.05
C GLU A 84 -16.35 29.09 -18.27
N ASN A 85 -16.35 29.92 -19.33
CA ASN A 85 -17.51 30.73 -19.73
C ASN A 85 -18.10 30.28 -21.08
N GLY A 86 -17.73 29.07 -21.53
CA GLY A 86 -18.17 28.51 -22.79
C GLY A 86 -19.61 28.00 -22.75
N LEU A 87 -20.09 27.54 -23.90
CA LEU A 87 -21.42 26.93 -24.04
C LEU A 87 -21.52 25.52 -23.41
N MET A 88 -20.39 24.90 -23.10
CA MET A 88 -20.25 23.56 -22.52
C MET A 88 -19.31 23.63 -21.31
N VAL A 89 -19.07 22.48 -20.66
CA VAL A 89 -18.08 22.39 -19.58
C VAL A 89 -16.67 22.69 -20.11
N SER A 90 -15.88 23.35 -19.26
CA SER A 90 -14.45 23.54 -19.53
C SER A 90 -13.71 22.20 -19.56
N SER A 91 -12.54 22.17 -20.17
CA SER A 91 -11.65 20.99 -20.12
C SER A 91 -11.29 20.63 -18.68
N LEU A 92 -11.00 21.61 -17.81
CA LEU A 92 -10.65 21.32 -16.42
C LEU A 92 -11.81 20.71 -15.62
N GLU A 93 -13.03 21.21 -15.84
CA GLU A 93 -14.24 20.68 -15.22
C GLU A 93 -14.59 19.28 -15.73
N ALA A 94 -14.45 19.04 -17.04
CA ALA A 94 -14.69 17.73 -17.65
C ALA A 94 -13.71 16.65 -17.15
N HIS A 95 -12.50 17.05 -16.75
CA HIS A 95 -11.47 16.18 -16.20
C HIS A 95 -11.41 16.21 -14.66
N ALA A 96 -12.45 16.71 -14.00
CA ALA A 96 -12.52 16.64 -12.54
C ALA A 96 -12.45 15.19 -12.05
N MET A 97 -11.90 14.99 -10.85
CA MET A 97 -11.83 13.68 -10.19
C MET A 97 -12.89 13.59 -9.09
N PRO A 98 -14.16 13.31 -9.42
CA PRO A 98 -15.28 13.42 -8.47
C PRO A 98 -15.12 12.49 -7.26
N ALA A 99 -14.53 11.30 -7.44
CA ALA A 99 -14.23 10.39 -6.34
C ALA A 99 -13.27 11.00 -5.30
N ALA A 100 -12.20 11.67 -5.76
CA ALA A 100 -11.22 12.30 -4.88
C ALA A 100 -11.82 13.53 -4.17
N LEU A 101 -12.64 14.31 -4.87
CA LEU A 101 -13.36 15.46 -4.32
C LEU A 101 -14.38 15.02 -3.26
N ALA A 102 -15.20 14.01 -3.55
CA ALA A 102 -16.16 13.44 -2.59
C ALA A 102 -15.44 12.89 -1.34
N GLY A 103 -14.28 12.25 -1.52
CA GLY A 103 -13.48 11.72 -0.42
C GLY A 103 -12.98 12.78 0.57
N ALA A 104 -12.98 14.07 0.18
CA ALA A 104 -12.66 15.17 1.08
C ALA A 104 -13.75 15.45 2.13
N GLN A 105 -14.98 14.99 1.88
CA GLN A 105 -16.13 15.16 2.78
C GLN A 105 -16.18 14.08 3.87
N PHE A 106 -15.28 13.10 3.86
CA PHE A 106 -15.30 12.00 4.82
C PHE A 106 -13.98 11.92 5.58
N LYS A 107 -14.07 11.74 6.89
CA LYS A 107 -12.94 11.52 7.78
C LYS A 107 -13.26 10.40 8.75
N PHE A 108 -12.43 9.37 8.77
CA PHE A 108 -12.49 8.31 9.77
C PHE A 108 -11.78 8.75 11.05
N ASN A 109 -12.39 8.47 12.21
CA ASN A 109 -11.84 8.84 13.51
C ASN A 109 -11.86 7.63 14.45
N ILE A 110 -10.75 7.38 15.13
CA ILE A 110 -10.68 6.43 16.25
C ILE A 110 -10.56 7.26 17.53
N LEU A 111 -11.63 7.26 18.33
CA LEU A 111 -11.83 8.16 19.47
C LEU A 111 -11.30 7.59 20.78
N ASP A 112 -11.35 6.27 20.95
CA ASP A 112 -10.71 5.59 22.08
C ASP A 112 -10.47 4.11 21.86
N VAL A 113 -9.52 3.54 22.60
CA VAL A 113 -9.26 2.09 22.65
C VAL A 113 -9.02 1.69 24.11
N THR A 114 -9.90 0.85 24.66
CA THR A 114 -9.85 0.40 26.05
C THR A 114 -9.83 -1.14 26.12
N ASN A 115 -9.66 -1.70 27.32
CA ASN A 115 -9.59 -3.15 27.56
C ASN A 115 -8.46 -3.83 26.77
N THR A 116 -7.27 -3.24 26.82
CA THR A 116 -6.11 -3.59 25.97
C THR A 116 -5.02 -4.37 26.68
N ALA A 117 -5.17 -4.70 27.96
CA ALA A 117 -4.18 -5.48 28.68
C ALA A 117 -4.16 -6.94 28.19
N GLU A 118 -3.08 -7.65 28.50
CA GLU A 118 -2.96 -9.08 28.21
C GLU A 118 -4.15 -9.88 28.77
N GLY A 119 -4.69 -10.80 27.97
CA GLY A 119 -5.90 -11.56 28.27
C GLY A 119 -7.22 -10.80 28.09
N GLN A 120 -7.20 -9.52 27.72
CA GLN A 120 -8.41 -8.72 27.46
C GLN A 120 -8.73 -8.64 25.96
N SER A 121 -10.00 -8.32 25.66
CA SER A 121 -10.47 -8.04 24.30
C SER A 121 -10.69 -6.54 24.11
N PRO A 122 -9.96 -5.87 23.20
CA PRO A 122 -10.07 -4.42 23.02
C PRO A 122 -11.49 -3.94 22.68
N VAL A 123 -11.85 -2.77 23.22
CA VAL A 123 -13.08 -2.05 22.91
C VAL A 123 -12.71 -0.72 22.26
N ILE A 124 -13.25 -0.48 21.06
CA ILE A 124 -12.83 0.61 20.16
C ILE A 124 -14.01 1.53 19.92
N THR A 125 -13.87 2.81 20.28
CA THR A 125 -14.86 3.84 19.96
C THR A 125 -14.39 4.61 18.72
N PHE A 126 -15.27 4.76 17.73
CA PHE A 126 -14.95 5.39 16.45
C PHE A 126 -16.12 6.25 15.92
N SER A 127 -15.84 7.11 14.94
CA SER A 127 -16.85 7.89 14.23
C SER A 127 -16.43 8.18 12.79
N VAL A 128 -17.38 8.65 11.98
CA VAL A 128 -17.11 9.24 10.66
C VAL A 128 -17.64 10.67 10.68
N THR A 129 -16.84 11.65 10.27
CA THR A 129 -17.21 13.08 10.29
C THR A 129 -17.02 13.73 8.92
N ASP A 130 -17.70 14.86 8.71
CA ASP A 130 -17.51 15.74 7.56
C ASP A 130 -16.58 16.91 7.91
N PRO A 131 -15.28 16.85 7.56
CA PRO A 131 -14.34 17.92 7.87
C PRO A 131 -14.63 19.21 7.07
N THR A 132 -15.45 19.15 6.02
CA THR A 132 -15.86 20.33 5.24
C THR A 132 -17.08 21.05 5.85
N ASN A 133 -17.69 20.44 6.86
CA ASN A 133 -18.87 20.95 7.56
C ASN A 133 -18.67 20.90 9.09
N GLU A 134 -17.68 21.63 9.58
CA GLU A 134 -17.37 21.78 11.01
C GLU A 134 -17.15 20.44 11.77
N ASP A 135 -16.59 19.43 11.10
CA ASP A 135 -16.43 18.06 11.62
C ASP A 135 -17.77 17.44 12.11
N ALA A 136 -18.90 17.82 11.50
CA ALA A 136 -20.21 17.26 11.85
C ALA A 136 -20.22 15.72 11.73
N PRO A 137 -20.77 14.99 12.72
CA PRO A 137 -20.79 13.54 12.68
C PRO A 137 -21.81 13.02 11.66
N TYR A 138 -21.41 11.99 10.92
CA TYR A 138 -22.33 11.23 10.07
C TYR A 138 -23.09 10.21 10.90
N ASP A 139 -24.41 10.15 10.70
CA ASP A 139 -25.19 8.96 11.04
C ASP A 139 -25.06 7.93 9.90
N VAL A 140 -24.22 6.92 10.12
CA VAL A 140 -23.89 5.90 9.12
C VAL A 140 -25.02 4.91 8.88
N LEU A 141 -26.07 4.92 9.73
CA LEU A 141 -27.24 4.05 9.55
C LEU A 141 -28.26 4.64 8.58
N SER A 142 -28.30 5.97 8.46
CA SER A 142 -29.29 6.69 7.63
C SER A 142 -28.69 7.38 6.41
N HIS A 143 -27.42 7.78 6.45
CA HIS A 143 -26.84 8.56 5.36
C HIS A 143 -26.60 7.71 4.09
N PRO A 144 -27.07 8.12 2.90
CA PRO A 144 -27.03 7.30 1.68
C PRO A 144 -25.65 6.80 1.27
N ALA A 145 -24.61 7.62 1.49
CA ALA A 145 -23.22 7.25 1.21
C ALA A 145 -22.76 5.98 1.93
N PHE A 146 -23.39 5.58 3.03
CA PHE A 146 -23.07 4.35 3.78
C PHE A 146 -24.01 3.17 3.45
N LYS A 147 -25.06 3.41 2.65
CA LYS A 147 -26.02 2.40 2.21
C LYS A 147 -25.81 1.98 0.75
N GLY A 148 -24.91 2.66 0.04
CA GLY A 148 -24.55 2.36 -1.33
C GLY A 148 -23.72 1.10 -1.52
N SER A 149 -23.67 0.60 -2.76
CA SER A 149 -23.16 -0.73 -3.11
C SER A 149 -21.65 -0.90 -2.90
N GLN A 150 -20.89 0.20 -2.85
CA GLN A 150 -19.45 0.18 -2.64
C GLN A 150 -19.05 0.25 -1.17
N THR A 151 -19.95 0.63 -0.27
CA THR A 151 -19.62 0.90 1.14
C THR A 151 -19.07 -0.33 1.84
N GLY A 152 -17.91 -0.16 2.45
CA GLY A 152 -17.32 -1.14 3.36
C GLY A 152 -16.23 -0.47 4.19
N ILE A 153 -16.46 -0.40 5.49
CA ILE A 153 -15.51 0.15 6.46
C ILE A 153 -15.13 -0.97 7.43
N ASN A 154 -13.83 -1.13 7.63
CA ASN A 154 -13.25 -2.16 8.45
C ASN A 154 -12.31 -1.56 9.49
N VAL A 155 -12.21 -2.25 10.62
CA VAL A 155 -11.24 -1.98 11.66
C VAL A 155 -10.24 -3.14 11.73
N LEU A 156 -8.97 -2.80 11.87
CA LEU A 156 -7.86 -3.73 12.03
C LEU A 156 -7.19 -3.47 13.36
N VAL A 157 -6.71 -4.54 14.00
CA VAL A 157 -5.86 -4.45 15.18
C VAL A 157 -4.54 -5.15 14.90
N SER A 158 -3.45 -4.54 15.35
CA SER A 158 -2.09 -5.00 15.05
C SER A 158 -1.12 -4.72 16.20
N TRP A 159 -0.17 -5.63 16.40
CA TRP A 159 0.88 -5.53 17.43
C TRP A 159 2.07 -6.42 17.10
N PRO A 160 3.23 -6.21 17.75
CA PRO A 160 3.60 -5.01 18.50
C PRO A 160 3.92 -3.84 17.57
N THR A 161 3.90 -2.62 18.09
CA THR A 161 4.27 -1.40 17.35
C THR A 161 5.76 -1.26 17.09
N THR A 162 6.60 -2.03 17.80
CA THR A 162 8.04 -2.14 17.54
C THR A 162 8.30 -2.69 16.15
N ASP A 163 7.67 -3.81 15.79
CA ASP A 163 7.42 -4.26 14.42
C ASP A 163 6.31 -5.30 14.41
N TYR A 164 5.35 -5.19 13.48
CA TYR A 164 4.14 -6.00 13.57
C TYR A 164 4.40 -7.47 13.26
N THR A 165 4.07 -8.34 14.20
CA THR A 165 4.04 -9.81 14.03
C THR A 165 2.62 -10.35 14.09
N ASN A 166 1.67 -9.58 14.62
CA ASN A 166 0.25 -9.92 14.72
C ASN A 166 -0.01 -11.31 15.30
N VAL A 167 0.83 -11.75 16.23
CA VAL A 167 0.71 -13.05 16.90
C VAL A 167 -0.63 -13.16 17.65
N ALA A 168 -1.27 -14.32 17.57
CA ALA A 168 -2.61 -14.56 18.12
C ALA A 168 -2.61 -15.29 19.48
N ASN A 169 -1.50 -15.90 19.87
CA ASN A 169 -1.39 -16.72 21.07
C ASN A 169 -0.09 -16.45 21.84
N ASP A 170 -0.05 -16.93 23.08
CA ASP A 170 1.05 -16.72 24.01
C ASP A 170 2.37 -17.34 23.50
N GLU A 171 2.28 -18.48 22.79
CA GLU A 171 3.45 -19.14 22.18
C GLU A 171 3.99 -18.44 20.92
N GLY A 172 3.26 -17.47 20.37
CA GLY A 172 3.59 -16.80 19.11
C GLY A 172 3.56 -17.71 17.88
N SER A 173 2.84 -18.83 17.95
CA SER A 173 2.79 -19.89 16.93
C SER A 173 1.64 -19.75 15.93
N ASP A 174 0.87 -18.68 16.03
CA ASP A 174 -0.26 -18.38 15.14
C ASP A 174 -0.39 -16.87 15.02
N ILE A 175 -1.12 -16.43 14.01
CA ILE A 175 -1.35 -15.03 13.66
C ILE A 175 -2.84 -14.68 13.72
N LEU A 176 -3.19 -13.43 14.02
CA LEU A 176 -4.59 -13.00 14.23
C LEU A 176 -5.42 -13.01 12.95
N GLY A 177 -4.82 -12.55 11.85
CA GLY A 177 -5.53 -12.36 10.61
C GLY A 177 -5.44 -13.59 9.73
N THR A 178 -5.07 -13.35 8.49
CA THR A 178 -5.13 -14.39 7.45
C THR A 178 -3.73 -14.85 7.12
N THR A 179 -3.60 -16.12 6.73
CA THR A 179 -2.34 -16.77 6.34
C THR A 179 -1.44 -15.86 5.50
N GLY A 180 -0.13 -15.89 5.81
CA GLY A 180 0.86 -14.93 5.31
C GLY A 180 0.91 -13.63 6.10
N GLY A 181 0.73 -13.68 7.43
CA GLY A 181 1.06 -12.59 8.35
C GLY A 181 0.16 -11.35 8.34
N ARG A 182 -0.99 -11.38 7.68
CA ARG A 182 -1.85 -10.19 7.52
C ARG A 182 -2.63 -9.89 8.81
N GLY A 183 -2.84 -8.61 9.13
CA GLY A 183 -3.66 -8.19 10.26
C GLY A 183 -5.13 -8.65 10.14
N ARG A 184 -5.80 -8.83 11.29
CA ARG A 184 -7.23 -9.19 11.33
C ARG A 184 -8.08 -7.99 10.96
N SER A 185 -8.84 -8.08 9.86
CA SER A 185 -9.77 -7.06 9.41
C SER A 185 -11.21 -7.45 9.75
N LEU A 186 -11.93 -6.54 10.39
CA LEU A 186 -13.30 -6.71 10.89
C LEU A 186 -14.18 -5.64 10.28
N THR A 187 -15.19 -6.05 9.52
CA THR A 187 -16.17 -5.10 8.95
C THR A 187 -17.00 -4.48 10.07
N VAL A 188 -16.93 -3.16 10.20
CA VAL A 188 -17.70 -2.38 11.19
C VAL A 188 -18.93 -1.71 10.60
N ILE A 189 -18.86 -1.33 9.32
CA ILE A 189 -19.98 -0.75 8.57
C ILE A 189 -19.97 -1.35 7.17
N ASN A 190 -21.14 -1.77 6.70
CA ASN A 190 -21.39 -2.14 5.31
C ASN A 190 -22.76 -1.58 4.87
N ARG A 191 -23.14 -1.78 3.61
CA ARG A 191 -24.41 -1.30 3.07
C ARG A 191 -25.64 -1.76 3.86
N ASP A 192 -25.58 -2.95 4.46
CA ASP A 192 -26.70 -3.55 5.20
C ASP A 192 -26.79 -2.99 6.63
N GLY A 193 -25.71 -2.42 7.17
CA GLY A 193 -25.67 -1.72 8.46
C GLY A 193 -24.37 -1.91 9.23
N LEU A 194 -24.48 -1.96 10.56
CA LEU A 194 -23.35 -2.19 11.45
C LEU A 194 -22.90 -3.65 11.44
N GLY A 195 -21.60 -3.86 11.58
CA GLY A 195 -20.98 -5.17 11.72
C GLY A 195 -21.27 -5.83 13.06
N SER A 196 -20.91 -7.12 13.18
CA SER A 196 -21.00 -7.85 14.45
C SER A 196 -20.13 -7.18 15.51
N GLY A 197 -20.65 -7.11 16.75
CA GLY A 197 -19.94 -6.49 17.87
C GLY A 197 -19.91 -4.96 17.83
N VAL A 198 -20.60 -4.31 16.88
CA VAL A 198 -20.70 -2.85 16.80
C VAL A 198 -22.04 -2.36 17.34
N VAL A 199 -21.98 -1.34 18.20
CA VAL A 199 -23.14 -0.68 18.80
C VAL A 199 -23.12 0.81 18.44
N ASP A 200 -24.29 1.36 18.12
CA ASP A 200 -24.52 2.80 17.98
C ASP A 200 -24.71 3.43 19.37
N ASN A 201 -23.92 4.46 19.68
CA ASN A 201 -24.00 5.17 20.96
C ASN A 201 -25.09 6.26 20.97
N GLY A 202 -25.70 6.56 19.82
CA GLY A 202 -26.81 7.52 19.68
C GLY A 202 -26.37 8.99 19.58
N ASP A 203 -25.07 9.25 19.44
CA ASP A 203 -24.47 10.59 19.36
C ASP A 203 -23.57 10.77 18.12
N GLY A 204 -23.68 9.86 17.15
CA GLY A 204 -22.82 9.84 15.95
C GLY A 204 -21.48 9.13 16.17
N THR A 205 -21.30 8.50 17.33
CA THR A 205 -20.18 7.60 17.61
C THR A 205 -20.64 6.14 17.73
N TYR A 206 -19.72 5.22 17.47
CA TYR A 206 -19.96 3.79 17.44
C TYR A 206 -18.91 3.07 18.28
N THR A 207 -19.29 1.97 18.90
CA THR A 207 -18.40 1.15 19.73
C THR A 207 -18.30 -0.26 19.16
N LEU A 208 -17.09 -0.69 18.79
CA LEU A 208 -16.75 -2.06 18.44
C LEU A 208 -16.16 -2.77 19.66
N ASP A 209 -16.80 -3.83 20.12
CA ASP A 209 -16.27 -4.70 21.17
C ASP A 209 -15.80 -6.04 20.58
N LEU A 210 -14.50 -6.26 20.65
CA LEU A 210 -13.85 -7.44 20.06
C LEU A 210 -14.14 -8.75 20.81
N ALA A 211 -14.78 -8.71 21.98
CA ALA A 211 -15.30 -9.90 22.63
C ALA A 211 -16.55 -10.46 21.91
N PHE A 212 -17.26 -9.63 21.15
CA PHE A 212 -18.55 -9.97 20.52
C PHE A 212 -18.49 -10.08 18.98
N VAL A 213 -17.29 -10.10 18.39
CA VAL A 213 -17.10 -10.38 16.96
C VAL A 213 -17.05 -11.89 16.68
N SER A 214 -17.19 -12.26 15.42
CA SER A 214 -16.95 -13.64 14.99
C SER A 214 -15.46 -13.98 15.12
N ASN A 215 -15.17 -14.92 16.05
CA ASN A 215 -13.85 -15.22 16.62
C ASN A 215 -13.30 -14.03 17.41
N PRO A 216 -13.54 -13.99 18.74
CA PRO A 216 -13.08 -12.92 19.60
C PRO A 216 -11.57 -12.68 19.46
N VAL A 217 -11.18 -11.41 19.48
CA VAL A 217 -9.77 -11.03 19.51
C VAL A 217 -9.37 -10.80 20.96
N VAL A 218 -8.38 -11.56 21.42
CA VAL A 218 -7.81 -11.45 22.77
C VAL A 218 -6.34 -11.06 22.62
N VAL A 219 -5.87 -10.13 23.45
CA VAL A 219 -4.46 -9.75 23.47
C VAL A 219 -3.65 -10.87 24.13
N PRO A 220 -2.68 -11.51 23.44
CA PRO A 220 -1.92 -12.61 24.01
C PRO A 220 -0.85 -12.11 24.98
N SER A 221 -0.47 -12.99 25.91
CA SER A 221 0.55 -12.77 26.96
C SER A 221 1.89 -13.34 26.49
N THR A 222 2.51 -12.69 25.51
CA THR A 222 3.73 -13.19 24.86
C THR A 222 5.01 -12.86 25.64
N ASN A 223 6.09 -13.59 25.35
CA ASN A 223 7.43 -13.30 25.84
C ASN A 223 8.41 -13.25 24.65
N PRO A 224 8.98 -12.09 24.30
CA PRO A 224 8.91 -10.81 25.02
C PRO A 224 7.51 -10.15 24.97
N PRO A 225 7.19 -9.26 25.93
CA PRO A 225 5.89 -8.57 25.97
C PRO A 225 5.62 -7.71 24.74
N LEU A 226 4.34 -7.56 24.36
CA LEU A 226 3.91 -6.83 23.16
C LEU A 226 4.10 -5.30 23.17
N GLY A 227 4.34 -4.66 24.32
CA GLY A 227 4.45 -3.21 24.44
C GLY A 227 3.13 -2.49 24.16
N SER A 228 2.99 -2.02 22.93
CA SER A 228 1.87 -1.22 22.43
C SER A 228 1.33 -1.79 21.11
N GLY A 229 0.04 -1.61 20.87
CA GLY A 229 -0.63 -1.99 19.62
C GLY A 229 -1.18 -0.78 18.86
N THR A 230 -1.68 -1.02 17.66
CA THR A 230 -2.35 -0.02 16.81
C THR A 230 -3.68 -0.56 16.32
N VAL A 231 -4.71 0.29 16.39
CA VAL A 231 -5.98 0.11 15.67
C VAL A 231 -5.92 0.94 14.40
N SER A 232 -6.34 0.36 13.28
CA SER A 232 -6.52 1.07 12.01
C SER A 232 -7.98 1.01 11.57
N MET A 233 -8.49 2.09 11.01
CA MET A 233 -9.81 2.17 10.39
C MET A 233 -9.63 2.46 8.91
N GLU A 234 -10.12 1.54 8.08
CA GLU A 234 -9.95 1.55 6.63
C GLU A 234 -11.25 1.34 5.90
N GLY A 235 -11.32 1.73 4.64
CA GLY A 235 -12.49 1.46 3.82
C GLY A 235 -12.81 2.57 2.85
N ARG A 236 -14.01 2.46 2.31
CA ARG A 236 -14.58 3.36 1.32
C ARG A 236 -16.06 3.53 1.57
N VAL A 237 -16.59 4.67 1.14
CA VAL A 237 -18.02 4.95 1.10
C VAL A 237 -18.49 5.01 -0.35
N SER A 238 -19.80 5.05 -0.54
CA SER A 238 -20.40 5.22 -1.86
C SER A 238 -20.64 6.68 -2.23
N GLY A 239 -20.42 7.01 -3.49
CA GLY A 239 -20.76 8.31 -4.08
C GLY A 239 -21.85 8.20 -5.14
N ASP A 240 -22.45 9.34 -5.47
CA ASP A 240 -23.49 9.53 -6.48
C ASP A 240 -23.02 10.61 -7.47
N PHE A 241 -22.10 10.23 -8.36
CA PHE A 241 -21.55 11.15 -9.37
C PHE A 241 -21.37 10.50 -10.74
N THR A 242 -21.61 9.20 -10.86
CA THR A 242 -21.84 8.50 -12.14
C THR A 242 -23.19 7.81 -12.13
N GLY A 243 -23.75 7.59 -13.32
CA GLY A 243 -25.04 6.89 -13.46
C GLY A 243 -26.26 7.77 -13.17
N ALA A 244 -27.32 7.14 -12.66
CA ALA A 244 -28.58 7.83 -12.38
C ALA A 244 -28.48 8.54 -11.03
N VAL A 245 -28.96 9.79 -10.98
CA VAL A 245 -29.01 10.57 -9.73
C VAL A 245 -29.74 9.78 -8.63
N GLY A 246 -29.11 9.70 -7.46
CA GLY A 246 -29.56 8.91 -6.32
C GLY A 246 -29.00 7.49 -6.30
N SER A 247 -28.19 7.08 -7.28
CA SER A 247 -27.55 5.77 -7.33
C SER A 247 -26.16 5.85 -6.71
N TYR A 248 -26.04 5.39 -5.47
CA TYR A 248 -24.80 5.39 -4.72
C TYR A 248 -23.91 4.18 -5.09
N ASP A 249 -23.42 4.16 -6.32
CA ASP A 249 -22.65 3.06 -6.90
C ASP A 249 -21.17 3.37 -7.12
N ASP A 250 -20.78 4.63 -6.93
CA ASP A 250 -19.40 5.04 -7.12
C ASP A 250 -18.55 4.77 -5.88
N ARG A 251 -17.26 4.60 -6.13
CA ARG A 251 -16.28 4.39 -5.07
C ARG A 251 -15.70 5.72 -4.62
N VAL A 252 -15.84 6.01 -3.34
CA VAL A 252 -15.22 7.17 -2.70
C VAL A 252 -14.09 6.72 -1.77
N PRO A 253 -12.82 6.98 -2.13
CA PRO A 253 -11.69 6.66 -1.26
C PRO A 253 -11.63 7.62 -0.07
N VAL A 254 -11.58 7.07 1.14
CA VAL A 254 -11.48 7.82 2.38
C VAL A 254 -10.13 7.57 3.03
N PHE A 255 -9.50 8.62 3.57
CA PHE A 255 -8.24 8.47 4.28
C PHE A 255 -8.42 7.58 5.51
N SER A 256 -7.53 6.61 5.63
CA SER A 256 -7.53 5.67 6.74
C SER A 256 -6.97 6.32 8.00
N ALA A 257 -7.53 5.94 9.14
CA ALA A 257 -7.13 6.46 10.45
C ALA A 257 -6.39 5.39 11.24
N THR A 258 -5.46 5.80 12.09
CA THR A 258 -4.71 4.89 12.97
C THR A 258 -4.66 5.49 14.37
N ARG A 259 -4.77 4.65 15.41
CA ARG A 259 -4.58 5.04 16.81
C ARG A 259 -3.78 3.98 17.56
N THR A 260 -2.74 4.42 18.23
CA THR A 260 -1.91 3.57 19.10
C THR A 260 -2.54 3.45 20.48
N PHE A 261 -2.40 2.28 21.10
CA PHE A 261 -2.81 2.00 22.47
C PHE A 261 -1.74 1.18 23.20
N ALA A 262 -1.70 1.29 24.53
CA ALA A 262 -0.78 0.53 25.36
C ALA A 262 -1.37 -0.85 25.70
N ILE A 263 -0.53 -1.89 25.68
CA ILE A 263 -0.88 -3.24 26.17
C ILE A 263 -0.23 -3.47 27.54
N ASN A 264 1.10 -3.41 27.57
CA ASN A 264 1.92 -3.53 28.78
C ASN A 264 2.92 -2.37 28.94
N ASP A 265 3.08 -1.51 27.92
CA ASP A 265 3.74 -0.21 28.09
C ASP A 265 2.94 0.69 29.05
N ALA A 266 3.64 1.57 29.78
CA ALA A 266 2.99 2.55 30.64
C ALA A 266 2.17 3.59 29.85
N THR A 267 2.60 3.91 28.64
CA THR A 267 1.92 4.81 27.71
C THR A 267 2.04 4.29 26.28
N PRO A 268 1.05 4.56 25.40
CA PRO A 268 1.09 4.10 24.01
C PRO A 268 2.34 4.58 23.27
N GLN A 269 3.10 3.64 22.70
CA GLN A 269 4.28 3.92 21.88
C GLN A 269 3.94 3.78 20.39
N PRO A 270 3.94 4.87 19.60
CA PRO A 270 3.62 4.77 18.18
C PRO A 270 4.74 4.05 17.43
N ARG A 271 4.37 3.32 16.38
CA ARG A 271 5.35 2.73 15.47
C ARG A 271 6.17 3.83 14.79
N ARG A 272 7.45 3.54 14.57
CA ARG A 272 8.39 4.42 13.84
C ARG A 272 7.81 4.90 12.49
N MET A 273 8.01 6.19 12.21
CA MET A 273 7.74 6.82 10.90
C MET A 273 9.04 6.82 10.08
N ILE A 274 9.02 6.17 8.92
CA ILE A 274 10.19 6.04 8.04
C ILE A 274 10.02 6.86 6.76
N VAL A 275 8.83 6.81 6.18
CA VAL A 275 8.44 7.54 4.96
C VAL A 275 7.22 8.41 5.25
N ASP A 276 6.94 9.35 4.36
CA ASP A 276 5.78 10.24 4.43
C ASP A 276 4.77 9.88 3.33
N ALA A 277 3.49 9.81 3.68
CA ALA A 277 2.42 9.56 2.70
C ALA A 277 2.28 10.71 1.69
N ALA A 278 2.58 11.95 2.10
CA ALA A 278 2.55 13.11 1.20
C ALA A 278 3.56 12.94 0.05
N LYS A 279 4.76 12.44 0.36
CA LYS A 279 5.79 12.16 -0.64
C LYS A 279 5.37 11.09 -1.66
N CYS A 280 4.63 10.08 -1.22
CA CYS A 280 4.04 9.11 -2.15
C CYS A 280 2.99 9.77 -3.06
N GLN A 281 2.22 10.71 -2.53
CA GLN A 281 1.16 11.43 -3.25
C GLN A 281 1.70 12.44 -4.26
N ASP A 282 2.96 12.90 -4.12
CA ASP A 282 3.62 13.73 -5.14
C ASP A 282 3.67 13.03 -6.51
N CYS A 283 3.83 11.69 -6.51
CA CYS A 283 3.79 10.89 -7.74
C CYS A 283 2.44 10.20 -7.96
N HIS A 284 1.79 9.67 -6.91
CA HIS A 284 0.57 8.87 -7.06
C HIS A 284 -0.75 9.63 -6.86
N GLY A 285 -0.70 10.93 -6.59
CA GLY A 285 -1.87 11.78 -6.40
C GLY A 285 -2.61 11.54 -5.08
N VAL A 286 -3.26 12.61 -4.61
CA VAL A 286 -4.07 12.57 -3.39
C VAL A 286 -5.41 11.89 -3.68
N ARG A 287 -5.69 10.78 -2.98
CA ARG A 287 -6.91 9.96 -3.18
C ARG A 287 -7.08 9.40 -4.60
N ASP A 288 -5.99 9.20 -5.32
CA ASP A 288 -5.99 8.79 -6.72
C ASP A 288 -5.29 7.44 -6.94
N GLY A 289 -4.05 7.44 -7.42
CA GLY A 289 -3.33 6.24 -7.89
C GLY A 289 -3.19 5.19 -6.80
N LEU A 290 -2.71 5.59 -5.61
CA LEU A 290 -2.61 4.65 -4.48
C LEU A 290 -3.98 4.19 -3.95
N ALA A 291 -5.01 5.02 -4.09
CA ALA A 291 -6.34 4.68 -3.63
C ALA A 291 -6.93 3.52 -4.45
N GLN A 292 -6.50 3.31 -5.70
CA GLN A 292 -7.07 2.24 -6.52
C GLN A 292 -6.66 0.83 -6.04
N PHE A 293 -5.55 0.70 -5.31
CA PHE A 293 -5.14 -0.58 -4.75
C PHE A 293 -6.13 -1.10 -3.72
N HIS A 294 -6.24 -2.42 -3.63
CA HIS A 294 -7.18 -3.11 -2.76
C HIS A 294 -8.63 -2.64 -2.92
N GLY A 295 -8.97 -2.17 -4.11
CA GLY A 295 -10.29 -1.68 -4.44
C GLY A 295 -10.70 -0.42 -3.68
N GLY A 296 -9.84 0.56 -3.40
CA GLY A 296 -10.30 1.82 -2.77
C GLY A 296 -10.28 1.88 -1.26
N ASN A 297 -9.94 0.79 -0.58
CA ASN A 297 -10.11 0.69 0.88
C ASN A 297 -8.94 1.27 1.67
N ARG A 298 -7.76 1.47 1.06
CA ARG A 298 -6.52 1.81 1.77
C ARG A 298 -5.93 3.05 1.16
N THR A 299 -6.11 4.19 1.82
CA THR A 299 -5.77 5.49 1.26
C THR A 299 -5.14 6.39 2.30
N GLY A 300 -4.04 7.07 1.94
CA GLY A 300 -3.56 8.26 2.63
C GLY A 300 -2.83 8.04 3.96
N ASN A 301 -2.59 6.81 4.40
CA ASN A 301 -1.90 6.54 5.66
C ASN A 301 -0.94 5.35 5.56
N ILE A 302 0.37 5.63 5.65
CA ILE A 302 1.40 4.59 5.55
C ILE A 302 1.43 3.63 6.75
N GLN A 303 1.03 4.11 7.94
CA GLN A 303 1.01 3.30 9.16
C GLN A 303 -0.06 2.21 9.11
N GLN A 304 -1.06 2.37 8.26
CA GLN A 304 -2.03 1.32 7.95
C GLN A 304 -1.44 0.28 6.99
N CYS A 305 -0.64 0.67 5.98
CA CYS A 305 -0.08 -0.28 5.03
C CYS A 305 0.76 -1.35 5.73
N VAL A 306 1.59 -0.93 6.70
CA VAL A 306 2.46 -1.79 7.48
C VAL A 306 1.72 -2.74 8.42
N THR A 307 0.41 -2.61 8.65
CA THR A 307 -0.30 -3.61 9.47
C THR A 307 -0.48 -4.95 8.75
N CYS A 308 -0.47 -4.92 7.41
CA CYS A 308 -0.53 -6.10 6.55
C CYS A 308 0.80 -6.36 5.80
N HIS A 309 1.47 -5.29 5.37
CA HIS A 309 2.79 -5.33 4.74
C HIS A 309 3.88 -5.23 5.81
N ASN A 310 3.92 -6.24 6.67
CA ASN A 310 4.78 -6.34 7.84
C ASN A 310 5.89 -7.40 7.65
N PRO A 311 6.84 -7.55 8.60
CA PRO A 311 7.95 -8.49 8.46
C PRO A 311 7.59 -9.97 8.34
N ILE A 312 6.39 -10.40 8.75
CA ILE A 312 5.93 -11.79 8.52
C ILE A 312 4.97 -11.90 7.32
N GLY A 313 4.74 -10.78 6.64
CA GLY A 313 3.77 -10.66 5.57
C GLY A 313 4.24 -11.34 4.29
N THR A 314 3.45 -12.26 3.77
CA THR A 314 3.67 -12.88 2.45
C THR A 314 2.42 -12.87 1.58
N ASP A 315 2.61 -13.22 0.31
CA ASP A 315 1.54 -13.38 -0.65
C ASP A 315 1.02 -14.82 -0.79
N ILE A 316 1.47 -15.78 0.03
CA ILE A 316 1.14 -17.22 -0.09
C ILE A 316 -0.36 -17.49 -0.32
N ARG A 317 -1.22 -16.77 0.39
CA ARG A 317 -2.69 -16.87 0.26
C ARG A 317 -3.22 -16.52 -1.14
N ASN A 318 -2.51 -15.65 -1.86
CA ASN A 318 -2.89 -15.18 -3.18
C ASN A 318 -2.08 -15.84 -4.30
N ARG A 319 -1.18 -16.77 -3.96
CA ARG A 319 -0.44 -17.57 -4.95
C ARG A 319 -1.35 -18.56 -5.68
N PRO A 320 -1.02 -18.95 -6.92
CA PRO A 320 -1.71 -20.01 -7.64
C PRO A 320 -1.65 -21.33 -6.87
N ALA A 321 -2.59 -22.24 -7.16
CA ALA A 321 -2.53 -23.58 -6.62
C ALA A 321 -1.27 -24.27 -7.13
N ASP A 322 -0.52 -24.89 -6.22
CA ASP A 322 0.68 -25.64 -6.54
C ASP A 322 0.31 -26.99 -7.20
N PRO A 323 0.77 -27.25 -8.44
CA PRO A 323 0.44 -28.49 -9.15
C PRO A 323 0.85 -29.78 -8.44
N ASP A 324 1.98 -29.79 -7.74
CA ASP A 324 2.48 -31.00 -7.07
C ASP A 324 2.01 -31.11 -5.61
N GLY A 325 1.58 -30.00 -5.03
CA GLY A 325 1.04 -29.90 -3.67
C GLY A 325 2.07 -30.18 -2.58
N ILE A 326 3.36 -30.02 -2.86
CA ILE A 326 4.45 -30.28 -1.93
C ILE A 326 5.19 -28.97 -1.68
N ALA A 327 5.42 -28.63 -0.41
CA ALA A 327 6.28 -27.50 -0.07
C ALA A 327 7.75 -27.88 -0.32
N ASN A 328 8.29 -27.44 -1.44
CA ASN A 328 9.64 -27.73 -1.93
C ASN A 328 10.35 -26.48 -2.50
N ASN A 329 9.84 -25.28 -2.16
CA ASN A 329 10.29 -23.97 -2.63
C ASN A 329 10.12 -23.76 -4.15
N PHE A 330 9.22 -24.51 -4.80
CA PHE A 330 8.95 -24.36 -6.22
C PHE A 330 7.48 -24.61 -6.58
N ASN A 331 6.83 -23.59 -7.14
CA ASN A 331 5.47 -23.69 -7.67
C ASN A 331 5.48 -23.43 -9.17
N ALA A 332 5.27 -24.47 -9.98
CA ALA A 332 5.31 -24.36 -11.44
C ALA A 332 4.21 -23.49 -12.07
N ASN A 333 3.14 -23.18 -11.31
CA ASN A 333 2.09 -22.26 -11.75
C ASN A 333 2.39 -20.79 -11.41
N ALA A 334 3.37 -20.52 -10.53
CA ALA A 334 3.78 -19.16 -10.19
C ALA A 334 4.75 -18.61 -11.24
N LEU A 335 4.58 -17.34 -11.64
CA LEU A 335 5.43 -16.70 -12.68
C LEU A 335 6.92 -16.64 -12.31
N ASP A 336 7.22 -16.45 -11.02
CA ASP A 336 8.57 -16.46 -10.46
C ASP A 336 9.01 -17.86 -9.96
N GLY A 337 8.16 -18.88 -10.14
CA GLY A 337 8.39 -20.23 -9.64
C GLY A 337 8.35 -20.36 -8.11
N ARG A 338 7.97 -19.32 -7.35
CA ARG A 338 8.01 -19.34 -5.88
C ARG A 338 6.66 -19.74 -5.28
N GLU A 339 6.71 -20.47 -4.17
CA GLU A 339 5.54 -20.82 -3.36
C GLU A 339 5.01 -19.63 -2.54
N SER A 340 5.89 -18.69 -2.20
CA SER A 340 5.55 -17.45 -1.54
C SER A 340 6.62 -16.37 -1.80
N GLN A 341 6.21 -15.11 -1.67
CA GLN A 341 7.08 -13.94 -1.75
C GLN A 341 6.76 -13.00 -0.59
N THR A 342 7.79 -12.30 -0.12
CA THR A 342 7.61 -11.27 0.89
C THR A 342 6.77 -10.12 0.35
N ILE A 343 5.83 -9.65 1.17
CA ILE A 343 5.11 -8.38 0.93
C ILE A 343 5.43 -7.37 2.02
N ASP A 344 6.49 -7.57 2.79
CA ASP A 344 6.97 -6.61 3.77
C ASP A 344 7.24 -5.27 3.08
N LEU A 345 6.69 -4.19 3.63
CA LEU A 345 6.65 -2.88 2.96
C LEU A 345 8.05 -2.39 2.57
N LYS A 346 9.07 -2.65 3.43
CA LYS A 346 10.45 -2.21 3.19
C LYS A 346 11.12 -2.93 2.01
N HIS A 347 10.65 -4.13 1.66
CA HIS A 347 11.16 -4.89 0.52
C HIS A 347 10.30 -4.61 -0.72
N MET A 348 8.99 -4.77 -0.58
CA MET A 348 8.02 -4.69 -1.68
C MET A 348 8.07 -3.33 -2.40
N ILE A 349 8.09 -2.22 -1.65
CA ILE A 349 8.06 -0.88 -2.27
C ILE A 349 9.33 -0.60 -3.04
N HIS A 350 10.49 -0.99 -2.51
CA HIS A 350 11.75 -0.85 -3.22
C HIS A 350 11.78 -1.76 -4.45
N ALA A 351 11.41 -3.04 -4.32
CA ALA A 351 11.45 -3.98 -5.44
C ALA A 351 10.56 -3.56 -6.62
N ILE A 352 9.37 -3.01 -6.35
CA ILE A 352 8.48 -2.47 -7.39
C ILE A 352 9.11 -1.26 -8.09
N HIS A 353 9.70 -0.31 -7.35
CA HIS A 353 10.28 0.90 -7.93
C HIS A 353 11.71 0.71 -8.46
N ALA A 354 12.29 -0.47 -8.26
CA ALA A 354 13.61 -0.86 -8.73
C ALA A 354 13.56 -1.81 -9.93
N ALA A 355 12.40 -1.95 -10.60
CA ALA A 355 12.21 -2.91 -11.68
C ALA A 355 13.32 -2.82 -12.75
N ASP A 356 13.68 -1.61 -13.19
CA ASP A 356 14.71 -1.36 -14.22
C ASP A 356 16.14 -1.75 -13.80
N MET A 357 16.41 -1.90 -12.49
CA MET A 357 17.75 -2.22 -11.97
C MET A 357 17.88 -3.66 -11.44
N ARG A 358 16.75 -4.35 -11.23
CA ARG A 358 16.73 -5.74 -10.79
C ARG A 358 17.09 -6.70 -11.92
N GLU A 359 17.82 -7.76 -11.59
CA GLU A 359 18.11 -8.86 -12.53
C GLU A 359 16.99 -9.91 -12.54
N ASN A 360 16.21 -10.02 -11.46
CA ASN A 360 15.10 -10.97 -11.36
C ASN A 360 13.76 -10.24 -11.16
N PRO A 361 12.69 -10.75 -11.79
CA PRO A 361 11.38 -10.15 -11.69
C PRO A 361 10.87 -10.15 -10.25
N PHE A 362 10.17 -9.08 -9.86
CA PHE A 362 9.44 -9.05 -8.61
C PHE A 362 7.97 -9.38 -8.87
N VAL A 363 7.57 -10.59 -8.52
CA VAL A 363 6.22 -11.11 -8.71
C VAL A 363 5.53 -11.23 -7.35
N VAL A 364 4.34 -10.64 -7.21
CA VAL A 364 3.53 -10.72 -5.99
C VAL A 364 2.10 -11.07 -6.36
N ALA A 365 1.50 -12.04 -5.66
CA ALA A 365 0.16 -12.55 -5.93
C ALA A 365 -0.03 -13.01 -7.40
N ASN A 366 1.07 -13.46 -8.02
CA ASN A 366 1.19 -13.80 -9.44
C ASN A 366 1.03 -12.63 -10.43
N ASP A 367 1.10 -11.39 -9.94
CA ASP A 367 1.19 -10.18 -10.75
C ASP A 367 2.68 -9.78 -10.86
N ASP A 368 3.16 -9.53 -12.09
CA ASP A 368 4.55 -9.17 -12.39
C ASP A 368 4.73 -7.65 -12.39
N PHE A 369 5.69 -7.14 -11.61
CA PHE A 369 6.02 -5.71 -11.49
C PHE A 369 7.29 -5.32 -12.26
N SER A 370 7.85 -6.19 -13.08
CA SER A 370 9.14 -5.96 -13.77
C SER A 370 9.09 -4.89 -14.85
N GLU A 371 7.90 -4.45 -15.28
CA GLU A 371 7.71 -3.38 -16.26
C GLU A 371 7.39 -2.02 -15.59
N VAL A 372 7.43 -1.94 -14.26
CA VAL A 372 7.12 -0.69 -13.55
C VAL A 372 8.28 0.30 -13.68
N GLY A 373 8.11 1.29 -14.54
CA GLY A 373 9.04 2.41 -14.64
C GLY A 373 9.03 3.31 -13.41
N TYR A 374 10.21 3.78 -12.98
CA TYR A 374 10.35 4.75 -11.89
C TYR A 374 10.85 6.10 -12.44
N PRO A 375 10.08 7.20 -12.28
CA PRO A 375 10.40 8.47 -12.95
C PRO A 375 11.54 9.25 -12.29
N ARG A 376 11.97 8.87 -11.08
CA ARG A 376 13.09 9.51 -10.37
C ARG A 376 14.30 8.57 -10.35
N SER A 377 15.43 9.06 -9.87
CA SER A 377 16.58 8.17 -9.63
C SER A 377 16.27 7.24 -8.45
N PRO A 378 16.48 5.91 -8.57
CA PRO A 378 16.39 4.99 -7.43
C PRO A 378 17.34 5.34 -6.26
N ALA A 379 18.36 6.18 -6.50
CA ALA A 379 19.27 6.68 -5.48
C ALA A 379 18.73 7.93 -4.72
N ASP A 380 17.63 8.54 -5.14
CA ASP A 380 17.00 9.64 -4.42
C ASP A 380 16.12 9.12 -3.28
N CYS A 381 16.75 8.68 -2.19
CA CYS A 381 16.05 8.15 -1.02
C CYS A 381 15.04 9.15 -0.45
N LYS A 382 15.31 10.46 -0.58
CA LYS A 382 14.48 11.55 -0.07
C LYS A 382 13.17 11.69 -0.85
N ALA A 383 13.03 11.04 -2.00
CA ALA A 383 11.77 10.93 -2.72
C ALA A 383 10.67 10.27 -1.87
N CYS A 384 11.02 9.39 -0.92
CA CYS A 384 10.05 8.73 -0.03
C CYS A 384 10.39 8.90 1.46
N HIS A 385 11.67 8.78 1.82
CA HIS A 385 12.09 8.73 3.22
C HIS A 385 12.06 10.10 3.92
N LEU A 386 11.73 10.08 5.21
CA LEU A 386 11.95 11.20 6.12
C LEU A 386 13.46 11.42 6.35
N PRO A 387 13.88 12.62 6.75
CA PRO A 387 15.29 12.87 7.07
C PRO A 387 15.82 11.91 8.13
N GLY A 388 16.96 11.26 7.86
CA GLY A 388 17.65 10.37 8.80
C GLY A 388 17.08 8.95 8.91
N THR A 389 16.14 8.55 8.05
CA THR A 389 15.49 7.22 8.13
C THR A 389 15.92 6.24 7.04
N PHE A 390 16.96 6.58 6.27
CA PHE A 390 17.50 5.79 5.14
C PHE A 390 18.97 5.42 5.33
N SER A 391 19.52 5.61 6.53
CA SER A 391 20.91 5.31 6.85
C SER A 391 21.03 4.03 7.67
N LEU A 392 22.18 3.36 7.55
CA LEU A 392 22.54 2.23 8.40
C LEU A 392 23.29 2.69 9.67
N PRO A 393 23.17 1.96 10.80
CA PRO A 393 22.41 0.72 10.97
C PRO A 393 20.90 0.96 11.08
N LEU A 394 20.11 -0.06 10.74
CA LEU A 394 18.67 -0.01 10.99
C LEU A 394 18.36 -0.02 12.50
N ALA A 395 17.14 0.38 12.86
CA ALA A 395 16.69 0.31 14.25
C ALA A 395 16.74 -1.15 14.74
N ALA A 396 17.28 -1.39 15.94
CA ALA A 396 17.45 -2.72 16.51
C ALA A 396 16.14 -3.52 16.67
N THR A 397 14.99 -2.86 16.64
CA THR A 397 13.67 -3.49 16.67
C THR A 397 13.16 -3.93 15.29
N THR A 398 13.93 -3.73 14.21
CA THR A 398 13.53 -4.09 12.85
C THR A 398 13.69 -5.59 12.66
N LEU A 399 12.59 -6.28 12.33
CA LEU A 399 12.61 -7.74 12.13
C LEU A 399 13.05 -8.13 10.72
N GLY A 400 13.41 -9.41 10.56
CA GLY A 400 13.66 -10.03 9.26
C GLY A 400 12.37 -10.23 8.47
N SER A 401 12.46 -10.10 7.15
CA SER A 401 11.30 -10.24 6.24
C SER A 401 11.11 -11.70 5.88
N THR A 402 9.95 -12.28 6.18
CA THR A 402 9.58 -13.63 5.73
C THR A 402 9.53 -13.64 4.21
N ASN A 403 10.32 -14.52 3.59
CA ASN A 403 10.31 -14.79 2.16
C ASN A 403 9.83 -16.21 1.83
N HIS A 404 9.68 -17.10 2.82
CA HIS A 404 9.03 -18.41 2.65
C HIS A 404 8.29 -18.84 3.93
N ASN A 405 7.06 -19.38 3.81
CA ASN A 405 6.23 -19.79 4.96
C ASN A 405 6.33 -21.27 5.36
N GLY A 406 7.37 -21.99 4.92
CA GLY A 406 7.46 -23.45 5.08
C GLY A 406 6.30 -24.25 4.44
N ALA A 407 5.47 -23.62 3.61
CA ALA A 407 4.22 -24.19 3.10
C ALA A 407 3.90 -23.72 1.67
N THR A 408 3.04 -24.47 0.99
CA THR A 408 2.52 -24.16 -0.35
C THR A 408 0.98 -24.12 -0.39
N ASN A 409 0.41 -23.36 -1.34
CA ASN A 409 -1.04 -23.18 -1.50
C ASN A 409 -1.65 -24.28 -2.39
N LEU A 410 -2.65 -25.00 -1.87
CA LEU A 410 -3.25 -26.14 -2.57
C LEU A 410 -4.47 -25.80 -3.45
N VAL A 411 -5.04 -24.61 -3.26
CA VAL A 411 -6.37 -24.26 -3.83
C VAL A 411 -6.35 -22.94 -4.62
N GLY A 412 -5.24 -22.21 -4.56
CA GLY A 412 -5.04 -20.98 -5.31
C GLY A 412 -5.58 -19.73 -4.62
N ARG A 413 -5.78 -18.68 -5.43
CA ARG A 413 -5.97 -17.32 -4.94
C ARG A 413 -7.15 -17.18 -3.99
N GLY A 414 -6.87 -16.66 -2.80
CA GLY A 414 -7.87 -16.39 -1.77
C GLY A 414 -8.32 -17.62 -0.96
N GLY A 415 -7.86 -18.81 -1.34
CA GLY A 415 -8.14 -20.05 -0.63
C GLY A 415 -7.41 -20.16 0.70
N GLY A 416 -7.74 -21.21 1.47
CA GLY A 416 -7.25 -21.44 2.83
C GLY A 416 -6.89 -22.90 3.06
N SER A 417 -6.15 -23.51 2.13
CA SER A 417 -5.67 -24.89 2.26
C SER A 417 -4.21 -24.95 1.84
N TYR A 418 -3.38 -25.52 2.70
CA TYR A 418 -1.94 -25.47 2.60
C TYR A 418 -1.31 -26.82 2.94
N HIS A 419 -0.18 -27.14 2.30
CA HIS A 419 0.67 -28.27 2.66
C HIS A 419 1.97 -27.73 3.29
N PRO A 420 2.49 -28.34 4.38
CA PRO A 420 2.01 -29.57 5.02
C PRO A 420 0.74 -29.39 5.86
N SER A 421 0.45 -28.16 6.32
CA SER A 421 -0.81 -27.85 7.00
C SER A 421 -1.06 -26.34 7.04
N GLU A 422 -2.29 -25.94 7.39
CA GLU A 422 -2.61 -24.55 7.71
C GLU A 422 -1.86 -24.04 8.94
N ALA A 423 -1.55 -24.90 9.91
CA ALA A 423 -0.80 -24.51 11.11
C ALA A 423 0.62 -24.03 10.76
N VAL A 424 1.32 -24.77 9.88
CA VAL A 424 2.66 -24.37 9.40
C VAL A 424 2.59 -23.06 8.61
N ALA A 425 1.66 -22.93 7.68
CA ALA A 425 1.51 -21.70 6.89
C ALA A 425 1.18 -20.43 7.73
N ARG A 426 0.81 -20.61 8.99
CA ARG A 426 0.43 -19.55 9.93
C ARG A 426 1.41 -19.36 11.09
N ASP A 427 2.41 -20.23 11.26
CA ASP A 427 3.38 -20.15 12.36
C ASP A 427 4.59 -19.30 11.93
N PRO A 428 4.72 -18.03 12.35
CA PRO A 428 5.82 -17.18 11.91
C PRO A 428 7.19 -17.59 12.49
N ARG A 429 7.24 -18.60 13.37
CA ARG A 429 8.48 -19.04 14.03
C ARG A 429 9.27 -20.04 13.19
N ASP A 430 8.63 -20.72 12.25
CA ASP A 430 9.28 -21.66 11.32
C ASP A 430 9.47 -21.10 9.89
N ASP A 431 8.99 -19.87 9.67
CA ASP A 431 9.22 -19.10 8.44
C ASP A 431 10.72 -18.89 8.13
N ASN A 432 11.10 -19.04 6.86
CA ASN A 432 12.40 -18.56 6.38
C ASN A 432 12.38 -17.04 6.20
N LYS A 433 13.42 -16.37 6.72
CA LYS A 433 13.53 -14.91 6.67
C LYS A 433 14.80 -14.44 5.99
N LEU A 434 14.66 -13.30 5.32
CA LEU A 434 15.75 -12.41 4.96
C LEU A 434 16.10 -11.54 6.18
N SER A 435 17.39 -11.29 6.38
CA SER A 435 17.85 -10.39 7.45
C SER A 435 17.32 -8.96 7.30
N PRO A 436 17.25 -8.16 8.39
CA PRO A 436 16.68 -6.81 8.32
C PRO A 436 17.28 -5.90 7.25
N GLU A 437 18.61 -5.77 7.20
CA GLU A 437 19.35 -4.94 6.24
C GLU A 437 19.45 -5.64 4.88
N GLY A 438 19.79 -6.93 4.88
CA GLY A 438 19.86 -7.75 3.66
C GLY A 438 18.56 -7.77 2.86
N SER A 439 17.39 -7.81 3.52
CA SER A 439 16.07 -7.71 2.88
C SER A 439 15.88 -6.38 2.14
N VAL A 440 16.31 -5.27 2.74
CA VAL A 440 16.19 -3.93 2.13
C VAL A 440 17.15 -3.81 0.94
N CYS A 441 18.41 -4.22 1.10
CA CYS A 441 19.40 -4.08 0.04
C CYS A 441 19.09 -5.00 -1.16
N SER A 442 18.68 -6.24 -0.93
CA SER A 442 18.31 -7.21 -1.98
C SER A 442 16.99 -6.93 -2.67
N SER A 443 16.20 -5.98 -2.16
CA SER A 443 15.00 -5.51 -2.87
C SER A 443 15.35 -4.76 -4.17
N CYS A 444 16.55 -4.16 -4.26
CA CYS A 444 17.04 -3.51 -5.48
C CYS A 444 18.27 -4.21 -6.06
N HIS A 445 19.15 -4.74 -5.21
CA HIS A 445 20.41 -5.38 -5.59
C HIS A 445 20.29 -6.90 -5.50
N ASP A 446 19.66 -7.51 -6.50
CA ASP A 446 19.32 -8.94 -6.51
C ASP A 446 20.17 -9.77 -7.49
N SER A 447 21.27 -9.21 -7.99
CA SER A 447 22.23 -9.97 -8.78
C SER A 447 22.86 -11.09 -7.96
N ALA A 448 23.27 -12.18 -8.62
CA ALA A 448 23.87 -13.32 -7.93
C ALA A 448 25.07 -12.92 -7.04
N VAL A 449 25.91 -11.99 -7.53
CA VAL A 449 27.08 -11.47 -6.79
C VAL A 449 26.66 -10.64 -5.57
N ALA A 450 25.63 -9.80 -5.71
CA ALA A 450 25.14 -8.98 -4.60
C ALA A 450 24.51 -9.86 -3.52
N ILE A 451 23.69 -10.84 -3.91
CA ILE A 451 23.08 -11.83 -3.03
C ILE A 451 24.14 -12.64 -2.28
N GLU A 452 25.18 -13.13 -2.97
CA GLU A 452 26.29 -13.86 -2.33
C GLU A 452 27.05 -12.97 -1.34
N HIS A 453 27.38 -11.74 -1.73
CA HIS A 453 28.05 -10.76 -0.87
C HIS A 453 27.30 -10.51 0.45
N MET A 454 25.98 -10.34 0.38
CA MET A 454 25.13 -10.08 1.54
C MET A 454 24.82 -11.35 2.36
N SER A 455 25.02 -12.55 1.80
CA SER A 455 24.71 -13.83 2.46
C SER A 455 25.88 -14.40 3.28
N ILE A 456 27.00 -13.68 3.41
CA ILE A 456 28.19 -14.17 4.13
C ILE A 456 27.91 -14.22 5.64
N ARG A 457 27.73 -15.43 6.17
CA ARG A 457 27.73 -15.74 7.61
C ARG A 457 29.14 -15.90 8.13
N SER A 458 29.46 -15.24 9.23
CA SER A 458 30.71 -15.47 9.95
C SER A 458 30.49 -15.41 11.45
N THR A 459 31.17 -16.29 12.20
CA THR A 459 31.33 -16.14 13.66
C THR A 459 32.39 -15.10 14.02
N SER A 460 33.06 -14.53 13.01
CA SER A 460 34.00 -13.43 13.19
C SER A 460 33.28 -12.08 13.31
N PHE A 461 33.99 -11.05 13.77
CA PHE A 461 33.51 -9.67 13.87
C PHE A 461 33.15 -9.02 12.50
N ILE A 462 33.24 -9.77 11.40
CA ILE A 462 32.95 -9.33 10.04
C ILE A 462 31.93 -10.32 9.43
N SER A 463 30.75 -10.42 10.04
CA SER A 463 29.58 -11.07 9.41
C SER A 463 28.77 -10.01 8.67
N PHE A 464 28.45 -10.24 7.40
CA PHE A 464 27.69 -9.28 6.58
C PHE A 464 26.20 -9.61 6.52
N GLY A 465 25.82 -10.85 6.82
CA GLY A 465 24.43 -11.26 7.02
C GLY A 465 24.27 -12.17 8.24
N ASN A 466 23.05 -12.24 8.76
CA ASN A 466 22.60 -13.26 9.71
C ASN A 466 21.61 -14.29 9.08
N ALA A 467 21.28 -14.16 7.78
CA ALA A 467 20.49 -15.11 6.99
C ALA A 467 21.11 -15.37 5.60
N PHE A 468 20.67 -16.45 4.93
CA PHE A 468 20.94 -16.71 3.52
C PHE A 468 19.84 -16.03 2.71
N LEU A 469 20.20 -15.02 1.91
CA LEU A 469 19.20 -14.34 1.08
C LEU A 469 18.67 -15.26 -0.03
N ALA A 470 19.45 -16.27 -0.42
CA ALA A 470 19.05 -17.37 -1.27
C ALA A 470 19.26 -18.71 -0.53
N ASN A 471 18.48 -18.95 0.51
CA ASN A 471 18.50 -20.23 1.23
C ASN A 471 18.15 -21.39 0.26
N PRO A 472 19.02 -22.40 0.08
CA PRO A 472 18.72 -23.55 -0.78
C PRO A 472 17.65 -24.50 -0.23
N ASP A 473 17.35 -24.46 1.07
CA ASP A 473 16.36 -25.33 1.73
C ASP A 473 15.49 -24.55 2.74
N PRO A 474 14.68 -23.57 2.28
CA PRO A 474 13.90 -22.70 3.16
C PRO A 474 12.69 -23.40 3.80
N VAL A 475 12.52 -24.71 3.58
CA VAL A 475 11.43 -25.51 4.16
C VAL A 475 11.97 -26.40 5.29
N LEU A 476 13.09 -27.07 5.08
CA LEU A 476 13.65 -28.00 6.09
C LEU A 476 14.71 -27.37 6.98
N ASP A 477 15.38 -26.31 6.51
CA ASP A 477 16.42 -25.57 7.25
C ASP A 477 16.18 -24.05 7.10
N PRO A 478 15.03 -23.53 7.60
CA PRO A 478 14.67 -22.13 7.43
C PRO A 478 15.50 -21.22 8.33
N ASP A 479 15.85 -20.05 7.82
CA ASP A 479 16.46 -18.96 8.60
C ASP A 479 15.41 -18.26 9.45
N THR A 480 15.13 -18.82 10.62
CA THR A 480 14.05 -18.33 11.49
C THR A 480 14.42 -17.00 12.16
N GLN A 481 13.43 -16.26 12.67
CA GLN A 481 13.72 -15.05 13.44
C GLN A 481 14.57 -15.34 14.67
N GLN A 482 14.36 -16.50 15.31
CA GLN A 482 15.16 -16.91 16.46
C GLN A 482 16.64 -17.08 16.09
N GLU A 483 16.93 -17.64 14.92
CA GLU A 483 18.31 -17.79 14.44
C GLU A 483 18.94 -16.45 14.08
N LEU A 484 18.18 -15.55 13.45
CA LEU A 484 18.61 -14.18 13.18
C LEU A 484 18.98 -13.45 14.47
N ASP A 485 18.20 -13.62 15.54
CA ASP A 485 18.41 -12.97 16.84
C ASP A 485 19.59 -13.58 17.62
N MET A 486 19.89 -14.87 17.42
CA MET A 486 21.04 -15.55 18.02
C MET A 486 22.35 -15.31 17.26
N ALA A 487 22.26 -14.92 15.99
CA ALA A 487 23.42 -14.57 15.17
C ALA A 487 24.04 -13.23 15.58
N GLY A 488 25.29 -13.00 15.14
CA GLY A 488 25.91 -11.68 15.28
C GLY A 488 25.14 -10.61 14.48
N PRO A 489 25.21 -9.33 14.89
CA PRO A 489 24.53 -8.26 14.17
C PRO A 489 25.05 -8.13 12.74
N GLU A 490 24.19 -7.68 11.82
CA GLU A 490 24.60 -7.27 10.49
C GLU A 490 25.64 -6.14 10.60
N ASN A 491 26.82 -6.33 10.00
CA ASN A 491 27.89 -5.34 10.03
C ASN A 491 27.92 -4.48 8.77
N CYS A 492 26.82 -4.38 8.02
CA CYS A 492 26.74 -3.58 6.79
C CYS A 492 27.13 -2.13 7.08
N SER A 493 26.66 -1.59 8.21
CA SER A 493 26.96 -0.21 8.67
C SER A 493 28.45 0.07 8.90
N PHE A 494 29.32 -0.94 9.01
CA PHE A 494 30.76 -0.76 9.10
C PHE A 494 31.36 -0.18 7.81
N CYS A 495 30.90 -0.67 6.65
CA CYS A 495 31.34 -0.24 5.33
C CYS A 495 30.39 0.77 4.68
N HIS A 496 29.08 0.56 4.87
CA HIS A 496 28.00 1.27 4.18
C HIS A 496 27.25 2.28 5.06
N GLY A 497 27.67 2.44 6.32
CA GLY A 497 27.13 3.48 7.20
C GLY A 497 27.49 4.89 6.75
N GLN A 498 26.83 5.87 7.35
CA GLN A 498 27.12 7.29 7.09
C GLN A 498 28.59 7.63 7.39
N GLY A 499 29.27 8.31 6.47
CA GLY A 499 30.69 8.68 6.60
C GLY A 499 31.67 7.50 6.55
N ARG A 500 31.25 6.34 6.02
CA ARG A 500 32.09 5.14 5.88
C ARG A 500 32.65 5.00 4.46
N PHE A 501 33.37 3.89 4.23
CA PHE A 501 34.15 3.64 3.02
C PHE A 501 33.33 3.70 1.73
N VAL A 502 32.11 3.14 1.75
CA VAL A 502 31.18 3.11 0.63
C VAL A 502 29.79 3.43 1.17
N GLU A 503 29.63 4.65 1.66
CA GLU A 503 28.34 5.14 2.18
C GLU A 503 27.21 4.91 1.17
N VAL A 504 26.04 4.48 1.65
CA VAL A 504 24.82 4.46 0.84
C VAL A 504 24.51 5.89 0.41
N HIS A 505 24.86 6.23 -0.82
CA HIS A 505 24.69 7.58 -1.35
C HIS A 505 23.22 7.98 -1.43
N ASN A 506 22.93 9.23 -1.06
CA ASN A 506 21.59 9.76 -0.81
C ASN A 506 21.15 10.81 -1.85
N GLY A 507 21.70 10.75 -3.06
CA GLY A 507 21.28 11.60 -4.18
C GLY A 507 21.68 13.07 -4.11
N ASP A 508 22.48 13.52 -3.14
CA ASP A 508 23.01 14.89 -3.09
C ASP A 508 24.23 15.04 -4.03
N TYR A 509 23.98 15.15 -5.34
CA TYR A 509 24.93 15.68 -6.34
C TYR A 509 24.36 16.89 -7.08
#